data_AF-A0AAV7UJZ8-F1
#
_entry.id   AF-A0AAV7UJZ8-F1
#
_cell.length_a   1.000
_cell.length_b   1.000
_cell.length_c   1.000
_cell.angle_alpha   90.00
_cell.angle_beta   90.00
_cell.angle_gamma   90.00
#
_symmetry.space_group_name_H-M   'P 1'
#
loop_
_entity.id
_entity.type
_entity.pdbx_description
1 polymer ?
#
loop_
_entity_poly.entity_id
_entity_poly.type
_entity_poly.pdbx_seq_one_letter_code
_entity_poly.pdbx_strand_id
1 'polypeptide(L)'
;ICTQGNIPLTFQSCIIAKDCEMSDWSTWSSCSKTCQSGDLSPGFRSRNRSVKQIPLAGGKECQETEEKEACYVGGEMLPPCP
;
A
#
# COMPACT_ATOMS: atom_id res chain seq x y z
N ILE A 1 1.86 -14.87 19.95
CA ILE A 1 2.59 -15.55 21.06
C ILE A 1 1.74 -15.52 22.33
N CYS A 2 1.58 -16.65 23.04
CA CYS A 2 0.80 -16.72 24.28
C CYS A 2 1.62 -16.13 25.43
N THR A 3 1.35 -14.91 25.89
CA THR A 3 1.89 -14.44 27.16
C THR A 3 1.00 -14.96 28.28
N GLN A 4 1.49 -15.93 29.04
CA GLN A 4 0.84 -16.40 30.26
C GLN A 4 0.80 -15.27 31.30
N GLY A 5 -0.22 -14.41 31.20
CA GLY A 5 -0.76 -13.77 32.39
C GLY A 5 -1.32 -14.86 33.30
N ASN A 6 -1.11 -14.73 34.61
CA ASN A 6 -1.64 -15.64 35.64
C ASN A 6 -3.18 -15.65 35.60
N ILE A 7 -3.76 -16.39 34.66
CA ILE A 7 -5.19 -16.62 34.51
C ILE A 7 -5.43 -18.09 34.88
N PRO A 8 -6.41 -18.42 35.75
CA PRO A 8 -6.72 -19.79 36.09
C PRO A 8 -7.02 -20.62 34.84
N LEU A 9 -6.52 -21.87 34.80
CA LEU A 9 -6.59 -22.80 33.66
C LEU A 9 -8.01 -23.08 33.14
N THR A 10 -9.04 -22.64 33.86
CA THR A 10 -10.45 -22.73 33.48
C THR A 10 -10.86 -21.72 32.40
N PHE A 11 -10.04 -20.70 32.13
CA PHE A 11 -10.32 -19.69 31.09
C PHE A 11 -9.03 -19.36 30.30
N GLN A 12 -8.51 -20.35 29.56
CA GLN A 12 -7.40 -20.09 28.64
C GLN A 12 -7.88 -19.32 27.41
N SER A 13 -7.54 -18.04 27.32
CA SER A 13 -7.68 -17.27 26.08
C SER A 13 -6.44 -17.46 25.20
N CYS A 14 -6.64 -18.05 24.02
CA CYS A 14 -5.58 -18.14 23.02
C CYS A 14 -5.72 -16.96 22.05
N ILE A 15 -4.72 -16.07 22.03
CA ILE A 15 -4.65 -15.03 21.00
C ILE A 15 -3.90 -15.63 19.81
N ILE A 16 -4.67 -16.04 18.81
CA ILE A 16 -4.13 -16.56 17.55
C ILE A 16 -3.50 -15.39 16.79
N ALA A 17 -2.24 -15.55 16.38
CA ALA A 17 -1.58 -14.58 15.54
C ALA A 17 -2.31 -14.48 14.20
N LYS A 18 -2.62 -13.26 13.79
CA LYS A 18 -3.21 -12.98 12.49
C LYS A 18 -2.34 -11.97 11.77
N ASP A 19 -2.00 -12.31 10.55
CA ASP A 19 -1.28 -11.43 9.67
C ASP A 19 -2.18 -10.29 9.19
N CYS A 20 -1.55 -9.19 8.77
CA CYS A 20 -2.25 -8.12 8.11
C CYS A 20 -2.89 -8.61 6.80
N GLU A 21 -4.14 -8.24 6.59
CA GLU A 21 -4.86 -8.44 5.34
C GLU A 21 -5.13 -7.07 4.71
N MET A 22 -4.79 -6.89 3.44
CA MET A 22 -5.02 -5.65 2.69
C MET A 22 -5.99 -5.90 1.54
N SER A 23 -6.66 -4.85 1.08
CA SER A 23 -7.45 -4.89 -0.15
C SER A 23 -6.54 -5.07 -1.37
N ASP A 24 -7.18 -5.39 -2.49
CA ASP A 24 -6.57 -5.17 -3.79
C ASP A 24 -6.22 -3.70 -3.96
N TRP A 25 -5.22 -3.45 -4.80
CA TRP A 25 -4.84 -2.10 -5.18
C TRP A 25 -5.95 -1.42 -5.98
N SER A 26 -6.12 -0.13 -5.75
CA SER A 26 -6.91 0.71 -6.63
C SER A 26 -6.23 0.86 -8.00
N THR A 27 -7.01 1.35 -8.96
CA THR A 27 -6.48 1.74 -10.26
C THR A 27 -5.43 2.84 -10.08
N TRP A 28 -4.37 2.78 -10.88
CA TRP A 28 -3.38 3.84 -10.94
C TRP A 28 -4.03 5.19 -11.23
N SER A 29 -3.58 6.22 -10.51
CA SER A 29 -3.92 7.60 -10.82
C SER A 29 -3.35 8.03 -12.16
N SER A 30 -3.88 9.13 -12.70
CA SER A 30 -3.33 9.75 -13.91
C SER A 30 -1.87 10.13 -13.69
N CYS A 31 -1.07 10.00 -14.74
CA CYS A 31 0.32 10.43 -14.71
C CYS A 31 0.38 11.92 -14.39
N SER A 32 1.22 12.31 -13.43
CA SER A 32 1.41 13.71 -13.03
C SER A 32 1.91 14.58 -14.19
N LYS A 33 2.63 13.96 -15.13
CA LYS A 33 3.10 14.61 -16.35
C LYS A 33 2.03 14.51 -17.43
N THR A 34 1.39 15.65 -17.69
CA THR A 34 0.35 15.82 -18.72
C THR A 34 0.82 16.64 -19.92
N CYS A 35 2.02 17.24 -19.83
CA CYS A 35 2.64 18.03 -20.89
C CYS A 35 4.13 17.65 -21.00
N GLN A 36 4.71 17.87 -22.18
CA GLN A 36 6.13 17.67 -22.39
C GLN A 36 6.89 18.90 -21.87
N SER A 37 7.52 18.74 -20.72
CA SER A 37 8.51 19.69 -20.23
C SER A 37 9.81 19.53 -21.01
N GLY A 38 10.63 20.59 -21.08
CA GLY A 38 11.90 20.58 -21.82
C GLY A 38 12.93 19.58 -21.28
N ASP A 39 12.71 19.03 -20.09
CA ASP A 39 13.46 17.94 -19.49
C ASP A 39 12.80 16.58 -19.75
N LEU A 40 13.64 15.58 -20.03
CA LEU A 40 13.24 14.17 -20.22
C LEU A 40 12.83 13.49 -18.90
N SER A 41 12.34 14.24 -17.92
CA SER A 41 11.87 13.72 -16.64
C SER A 41 10.65 12.82 -16.83
N PRO A 42 10.58 11.66 -16.15
CA PRO A 42 9.36 10.87 -16.13
C PRO A 42 8.28 11.57 -15.31
N GLY A 43 7.01 11.31 -15.62
CA GLY A 43 5.93 11.62 -14.69
C GLY A 43 5.86 10.58 -13.57
N PHE A 44 4.98 10.82 -12.60
CA PHE A 44 4.69 9.85 -11.55
C PHE A 44 3.19 9.59 -11.46
N ARG A 45 2.83 8.35 -11.19
CA ARG A 45 1.47 7.95 -10.83
C ARG A 45 1.48 7.20 -9.52
N SER A 46 0.34 7.23 -8.83
CA SER A 46 0.16 6.62 -7.53
C SER A 46 -1.07 5.74 -7.49
N ARG A 47 -1.04 4.69 -6.67
CA ARG A 47 -2.22 3.89 -6.34
C ARG A 47 -2.27 3.68 -4.84
N ASN A 48 -3.46 3.34 -4.34
CA ASN A 48 -3.67 3.09 -2.93
C ASN A 48 -4.41 1.77 -2.67
N ARG A 49 -4.24 1.22 -1.48
CA ARG A 49 -5.04 0.09 -0.97
C ARG A 49 -5.38 0.32 0.49
N SER A 50 -6.42 -0.34 0.97
CA SER A 50 -6.83 -0.24 2.38
C SER A 50 -6.42 -1.46 3.17
N VAL A 51 -6.22 -1.29 4.48
CA VAL A 51 -6.01 -2.40 5.41
C VAL A 51 -7.38 -2.95 5.81
N LYS A 52 -7.63 -4.22 5.49
CA LYS A 52 -8.84 -4.95 5.89
C LYS A 52 -8.71 -5.54 7.30
N GLN A 53 -7.53 -6.02 7.65
CA GLN A 53 -7.23 -6.60 8.96
C GLN A 53 -5.86 -6.12 9.42
N ILE A 54 -5.80 -5.52 10.61
CA ILE A 54 -4.54 -5.16 11.25
C ILE A 54 -3.86 -6.42 11.82
N PRO A 55 -2.52 -6.45 11.93
CA PRO A 55 -1.80 -7.56 12.55
C PRO A 55 -2.21 -7.73 14.02
N LEU A 56 -2.35 -8.98 14.45
CA LEU A 56 -2.65 -9.34 15.84
C LEU A 56 -1.63 -10.34 16.38
N ALA A 57 -1.35 -10.24 17.69
CA ALA A 57 -0.56 -11.21 18.44
C ALA A 57 0.86 -11.48 17.90
N GLY A 58 1.45 -10.50 17.20
CA GLY A 58 2.74 -10.63 16.53
C GLY A 58 2.67 -11.27 15.14
N GLY A 59 1.50 -11.25 14.49
CA GLY A 59 1.38 -11.52 13.06
C GLY A 59 2.08 -10.47 12.20
N LYS A 60 2.24 -10.74 10.90
CA LYS A 60 2.98 -9.88 9.97
C LYS A 60 2.32 -8.51 9.81
N GLU A 61 3.13 -7.46 9.94
CA GLU A 61 2.67 -6.08 9.75
C GLU A 61 2.20 -5.81 8.32
N CYS A 62 1.34 -4.81 8.19
CA CYS A 62 0.88 -4.33 6.89
C CYS A 62 2.04 -3.69 6.13
N GLN A 63 2.07 -3.91 4.82
CA GLN A 63 2.95 -3.17 3.94
C GLN A 63 2.38 -1.77 3.66
N GLU A 64 3.08 -0.99 2.85
CA GLU A 64 2.62 0.33 2.42
C GLU A 64 1.24 0.26 1.73
N THR A 65 0.42 1.25 2.05
CA THR A 65 -0.93 1.45 1.53
C THR A 65 -0.95 2.42 0.35
N GLU A 66 0.17 3.08 0.07
CA GLU A 66 0.39 3.94 -1.08
C GLU A 66 1.58 3.40 -1.88
N GLU A 67 1.46 3.37 -3.20
CA GLU A 67 2.56 3.02 -4.10
C GLU A 67 2.70 4.11 -5.15
N LYS A 68 3.95 4.49 -5.45
CA LYS A 68 4.29 5.49 -6.45
C LYS A 68 5.24 4.87 -7.48
N GLU A 69 4.94 5.07 -8.75
CA GLU A 69 5.79 4.61 -9.84
C GLU A 69 5.99 5.68 -10.90
N ALA A 70 7.12 5.57 -11.60
CA ALA A 70 7.41 6.41 -12.76
C ALA A 70 6.49 6.00 -13.92
N CYS A 71 5.81 6.97 -14.53
CA CYS A 71 5.07 6.80 -15.75
C CYS A 71 5.81 7.47 -16.90
N TYR A 72 6.07 6.67 -17.94
CA TYR A 72 6.58 7.15 -19.20
C TYR A 72 5.40 7.36 -20.12
N VAL A 73 5.11 8.62 -20.44
CA VAL A 73 4.19 8.93 -21.55
C VAL A 73 4.97 8.76 -22.86
N GLY A 74 5.40 7.52 -23.12
CA GLY A 74 6.14 7.12 -24.31
C GLY A 74 5.15 6.70 -25.38
N GLY A 75 4.55 7.67 -26.06
CA GLY A 75 3.61 7.43 -27.14
C GLY A 75 2.68 8.61 -27.37
N GLU A 76 3.00 9.42 -28.37
CA GLU A 76 2.14 10.39 -29.04
C GLU A 76 1.66 11.62 -28.22
N MET A 77 2.35 12.75 -28.47
CA MET A 77 1.79 14.11 -28.49
C MET A 77 1.21 14.67 -27.17
N LEU A 78 2.02 14.71 -26.10
CA LEU A 78 1.75 15.66 -25.03
C LEU A 78 2.12 17.08 -25.50
N PRO A 79 1.26 18.11 -25.27
CA PRO A 79 1.59 19.47 -25.65
C PRO A 79 2.81 19.97 -24.86
N PRO A 80 3.62 20.89 -25.41
CA PRO A 80 4.65 21.55 -24.62
C PRO A 80 3.99 22.28 -23.45
N CYS A 81 4.58 22.16 -22.25
CA CYS A 81 4.13 22.96 -21.11
C CYS A 81 4.35 24.47 -21.43
N PRO A 82 3.44 25.37 -21.04
CA PRO A 82 3.56 26.81 -21.28
C PRO A 82 4.74 27.45 -20.53
#